data_AF-A0A372LPH8-F1
#
_entry.id   AF-A0A372LPH8-F1
#
_cell.length_a   1.000
_cell.length_b   1.000
_cell.length_c   1.000
_cell.angle_alpha   90.00
_cell.angle_beta   90.00
_cell.angle_gamma   90.00
#
_symmetry.space_group_name_H-M   'P 1'
#
loop_
_entity.id
_entity.type
_entity.pdbx_description
1 polymer ?
#
loop_
_entity_poly.entity_id
_entity_poly.type
_entity_poly.pdbx_seq_one_letter_code
_entity_poly.pdbx_strand_id
1 'polypeptide(L)'
;MYDLIMKDILGTPAILVGLFALFGLLLQKKGIADVVSGTLKTIMGFIILGAGASVLIGALDIFGSMFEKAFNIEVVIPNNEAIVALAQNSFGAETAMIMLVGMLVNILLARFTKFKYIFLTGHHTMFMACLLAAVLSTSGLNGFALVAIGSLILGALMVLLPALLQPTVREITGSDDIAVGHFGSIGYFAAAKIGKLTGNRGIYHT
;
A
#
# COMPACT_ATOMS: atom_id res chain seq x y z
N MET A 1 11.00 23.94 4.42
CA MET A 1 11.82 22.86 3.82
C MET A 1 11.40 21.49 4.33
N TYR A 2 11.17 21.32 5.63
CA TYR A 2 10.61 20.09 6.20
C TYR A 2 9.26 19.70 5.58
N ASP A 3 8.31 20.64 5.49
CA ASP A 3 6.99 20.36 4.90
C ASP A 3 7.05 19.98 3.42
N LEU A 4 7.91 20.64 2.64
CA LEU A 4 8.12 20.33 1.22
C LEU A 4 8.58 18.87 1.04
N ILE A 5 9.54 18.42 1.87
CA ILE A 5 10.08 17.07 1.76
C ILE A 5 9.06 16.05 2.28
N MET A 6 8.42 16.30 3.42
CA MET A 6 7.55 15.32 4.07
C MET A 6 6.14 15.27 3.48
N LYS A 7 5.48 16.41 3.25
CA LYS A 7 4.12 16.45 2.69
C LYS A 7 4.13 16.39 1.18
N ASP A 8 4.93 17.23 0.53
CA ASP A 8 4.77 17.42 -0.92
C ASP A 8 5.52 16.36 -1.73
N ILE A 9 6.69 15.90 -1.26
CA ILE A 9 7.50 14.90 -1.96
C ILE A 9 7.19 13.48 -1.46
N LEU A 10 7.39 13.21 -0.17
CA LEU A 10 7.20 11.87 0.39
C LEU A 10 5.71 11.52 0.60
N GLY A 11 4.87 12.53 0.82
CA GLY A 11 3.42 12.38 0.97
C GLY A 11 2.67 12.23 -0.37
N THR A 12 3.29 12.56 -1.51
CA THR A 12 2.70 12.39 -2.84
C THR A 12 3.14 11.07 -3.46
N PRO A 13 2.27 10.04 -3.54
CA PRO A 13 2.71 8.69 -3.94
C PRO A 13 3.28 8.63 -5.35
N ALA A 14 2.77 9.44 -6.30
CA ALA A 14 3.31 9.50 -7.65
C ALA A 14 4.78 9.94 -7.68
N ILE A 15 5.12 10.94 -6.87
CA ILE A 15 6.48 11.47 -6.77
C ILE A 15 7.39 10.46 -6.06
N LEU A 16 6.91 9.84 -4.98
CA LEU A 16 7.64 8.80 -4.25
C LEU A 16 8.05 7.62 -5.17
N VAL A 17 7.10 7.07 -5.93
CA VAL A 17 7.36 5.95 -6.85
C VAL A 17 8.24 6.40 -8.02
N GLY A 18 8.08 7.65 -8.50
CA GLY A 18 8.99 8.28 -9.45
C GLY A 18 10.43 8.35 -8.96
N LEU A 19 10.65 8.75 -7.71
CA LEU A 19 11.98 8.79 -7.10
C LEU A 19 12.60 7.40 -6.99
N PHE A 20 11.81 6.36 -6.69
CA PHE A 20 12.32 4.98 -6.72
C PHE A 20 12.76 4.56 -8.12
N ALA A 21 12.01 4.91 -9.16
CA ALA A 21 12.42 4.67 -10.54
C ALA A 21 13.69 5.45 -10.89
N LEU A 22 13.79 6.72 -10.49
CA LEU A 22 14.96 7.57 -10.68
C LEU A 22 16.22 6.95 -10.07
N PHE A 23 16.19 6.67 -8.76
CA PHE A 23 17.33 6.07 -8.06
C PHE A 23 17.63 4.66 -8.56
N GLY A 24 16.61 3.86 -8.86
CA GLY A 24 16.77 2.52 -9.42
C GLY A 24 17.49 2.53 -10.77
N LEU A 25 17.15 3.46 -11.67
CA LEU A 25 17.77 3.59 -12.99
C LEU A 25 19.18 4.19 -12.90
N LEU A 26 19.42 5.13 -11.98
CA LEU A 26 20.74 5.69 -11.69
C LEU A 26 21.69 4.61 -11.13
N LEU A 27 21.23 3.79 -10.18
CA LEU A 27 22.00 2.69 -9.61
C LEU A 27 22.32 1.61 -10.65
N GLN A 28 21.40 1.39 -11.61
CA GLN A 28 21.62 0.52 -12.76
C GLN A 28 22.51 1.15 -13.85
N LYS A 29 22.99 2.38 -13.66
CA LYS A 29 23.83 3.13 -14.61
C LYS A 29 23.22 3.23 -16.01
N LYS A 30 21.90 3.40 -16.09
CA LYS A 30 21.19 3.60 -17.37
C LYS A 30 21.52 4.97 -17.97
N GLY A 31 21.31 5.12 -19.28
CA GLY A 31 21.53 6.39 -19.98
C GLY A 31 20.59 7.48 -19.45
N ILE A 32 21.02 8.75 -19.51
CA ILE A 32 20.24 9.89 -18.98
C ILE A 32 18.83 9.95 -19.58
N ALA A 33 18.69 9.66 -20.87
CA ALA A 33 17.39 9.60 -21.54
C ALA A 33 16.46 8.53 -20.94
N ASP A 34 16.99 7.36 -20.60
CA ASP A 34 16.23 6.27 -19.97
C ASP A 34 15.86 6.62 -18.53
N VAL A 35 16.78 7.24 -17.79
CA VAL A 35 16.56 7.68 -16.40
C VAL A 35 15.42 8.69 -16.35
N VAL A 36 15.45 9.72 -17.19
CA VAL A 36 14.42 10.76 -17.23
C VAL A 36 13.09 10.18 -17.72
N SER A 37 13.10 9.45 -18.85
CA SER A 37 11.86 8.92 -19.42
C SER A 37 11.22 7.84 -18.54
N GLY A 38 12.00 6.97 -17.92
CA GLY A 38 11.52 5.96 -16.98
C GLY A 38 10.89 6.59 -15.74
N THR A 39 11.58 7.57 -15.14
CA THR A 39 11.04 8.33 -13.99
C THR A 39 9.71 9.00 -14.33
N LEU A 40 9.63 9.71 -15.46
CA LEU A 40 8.41 10.39 -15.88
C LEU A 40 7.27 9.43 -16.19
N LYS A 41 7.54 8.31 -16.88
CA LYS A 41 6.54 7.27 -17.16
C LYS A 41 5.97 6.69 -15.87
N THR A 42 6.80 6.43 -14.87
CA THR A 42 6.37 5.94 -13.56
C THR A 42 5.46 6.94 -12.85
N ILE A 43 5.84 8.23 -12.83
CA ILE A 43 5.02 9.30 -12.24
C ILE A 43 3.68 9.41 -12.97
N MET A 44 3.69 9.45 -14.31
CA MET A 44 2.48 9.58 -15.13
C MET A 44 1.54 8.39 -14.96
N GLY A 45 2.07 7.16 -14.92
CA GLY A 45 1.28 5.95 -14.67
C GLY A 45 0.54 6.01 -13.34
N PHE A 46 1.20 6.54 -12.30
CA PHE A 46 0.58 6.72 -11.00
C PHE A 46 -0.48 7.82 -10.98
N ILE A 47 -0.24 8.95 -11.67
CA ILE A 47 -1.23 10.03 -11.80
C ILE A 47 -2.50 9.54 -12.50
N ILE A 48 -2.37 8.78 -13.59
CA ILE A 48 -3.50 8.22 -14.34
C ILE A 48 -4.30 7.25 -13.46
N LEU A 49 -3.61 6.36 -12.73
CA LEU A 49 -4.25 5.45 -11.76
C LEU A 49 -5.01 6.23 -10.68
N GLY A 50 -4.41 7.28 -10.12
CA GLY A 50 -5.04 8.14 -9.12
C GLY A 50 -6.29 8.84 -9.66
N ALA A 51 -6.23 9.39 -10.88
CA ALA A 51 -7.39 10.02 -11.51
C ALA A 51 -8.54 9.04 -11.72
N GLY A 52 -8.25 7.81 -12.19
CA GLY A 52 -9.26 6.76 -12.33
C GLY A 52 -9.89 6.36 -11.00
N ALA A 53 -9.08 6.23 -9.94
CA ALA A 53 -9.56 5.93 -8.59
C ALA A 53 -10.49 7.05 -8.06
N SER A 54 -10.15 8.32 -8.25
CA SER A 54 -10.98 9.45 -7.80
C SER A 54 -12.35 9.49 -8.49
N VAL A 55 -12.41 9.18 -9.79
CA VAL A 55 -13.69 9.08 -10.51
C VAL A 55 -14.56 7.97 -9.92
N LEU A 56 -13.95 6.82 -9.60
CA LEU A 56 -14.66 5.68 -9.01
C LEU A 56 -15.16 6.00 -7.60
N ILE A 57 -14.34 6.62 -6.75
CA ILE A 57 -14.73 7.05 -5.40
C ILE A 57 -15.86 8.07 -5.46
N GLY A 58 -15.78 9.08 -6.34
CA GLY A 58 -16.84 10.08 -6.48
C GLY A 58 -18.19 9.48 -6.89
N ALA A 59 -18.19 8.41 -7.70
CA ALA A 59 -19.40 7.68 -8.02
C ALA A 59 -19.95 6.88 -6.82
N LEU A 60 -19.06 6.25 -6.04
CA LEU A 60 -19.43 5.51 -4.83
C LEU A 60 -19.97 6.40 -3.72
N ASP A 61 -19.44 7.61 -3.55
CA ASP A 61 -19.90 8.57 -2.53
C ASP A 61 -21.35 9.02 -2.82
N ILE A 62 -21.65 9.34 -4.09
CA ILE A 62 -23.02 9.67 -4.51
C ILE A 62 -23.96 8.49 -4.23
N PHE A 63 -23.53 7.29 -4.60
CA PHE A 63 -24.32 6.07 -4.36
C PHE A 63 -24.56 5.83 -2.85
N GLY A 64 -23.55 6.03 -2.01
CA GLY A 64 -23.65 5.92 -0.55
C GLY A 64 -24.70 6.86 0.03
N SER A 65 -24.68 8.14 -0.35
CA SER A 65 -25.65 9.14 0.10
C SER A 65 -27.09 8.84 -0.34
N MET A 66 -27.26 8.27 -1.55
CA MET A 66 -28.58 7.82 -2.00
C MET A 66 -29.10 6.66 -1.14
N PHE A 67 -28.21 5.74 -0.76
CA PHE A 67 -28.55 4.59 0.08
C PHE A 67 -28.93 5.01 1.51
N GLU A 68 -28.15 5.91 2.12
CA GLU A 68 -28.48 6.51 3.43
C GLU A 68 -29.88 7.10 3.43
N LYS A 69 -30.19 7.91 2.42
CA LYS A 69 -31.49 8.59 2.30
C LYS A 69 -32.64 7.62 2.02
N ALA A 70 -32.40 6.56 1.25
CA ALA A 70 -33.43 5.60 0.88
C ALA A 70 -33.79 4.65 2.02
N PHE A 71 -32.80 4.26 2.84
CA PHE A 71 -32.99 3.24 3.88
C PHE A 71 -32.96 3.78 5.31
N ASN A 72 -32.64 5.07 5.50
CA ASN A 72 -32.60 5.75 6.80
C ASN A 72 -31.70 5.03 7.82
N ILE A 73 -30.56 4.52 7.34
CA ILE A 73 -29.53 3.84 8.12
C ILE A 73 -28.34 4.80 8.20
N GLU A 74 -27.73 4.97 9.38
CA GLU A 74 -26.40 5.60 9.48
C GLU A 74 -25.40 4.74 8.73
N VAL A 75 -25.08 5.13 7.49
CA VAL A 75 -23.99 4.51 6.76
C VAL A 75 -22.73 5.21 7.20
N VAL A 76 -21.93 4.54 8.01
CA VAL A 76 -20.53 4.95 8.17
C VAL A 76 -19.85 4.59 6.87
N ILE A 77 -19.67 5.56 5.97
CA ILE A 77 -18.89 5.35 4.74
C ILE A 77 -17.47 5.02 5.18
N PRO A 78 -17.00 3.77 5.00
CA PRO A 78 -15.69 3.38 5.46
C PRO A 78 -14.65 4.02 4.53
N ASN A 79 -14.17 5.18 4.92
CA ASN A 79 -13.14 5.95 4.24
C ASN A 79 -11.84 5.84 5.05
N ASN A 80 -10.87 5.09 4.51
CA ASN A 80 -9.61 4.84 5.19
C ASN A 80 -8.82 6.14 5.40
N GLU A 81 -8.90 7.07 4.44
CA GLU A 81 -8.21 8.35 4.45
C GLU A 81 -8.70 9.24 5.60
N ALA A 82 -10.01 9.32 5.79
CA ALA A 82 -10.63 10.13 6.84
C ALA A 82 -10.32 9.60 8.25
N ILE A 83 -10.45 8.28 8.46
CA ILE A 83 -10.18 7.65 9.75
C ILE A 83 -8.69 7.74 10.12
N VAL A 84 -7.79 7.51 9.15
CA VAL A 84 -6.35 7.64 9.39
C VAL A 84 -5.97 9.08 9.68
N ALA A 85 -6.53 10.07 8.97
CA ALA A 85 -6.25 11.49 9.23
C ALA A 85 -6.65 11.89 10.66
N LEU A 86 -7.80 11.40 11.15
CA LEU A 86 -8.22 11.61 12.53
C LEU A 86 -7.30 10.92 13.54
N ALA A 87 -6.93 9.67 13.28
CA ALA A 87 -6.06 8.89 14.16
C ALA A 87 -4.63 9.47 14.22
N GLN A 88 -4.12 10.05 13.13
CA GLN A 88 -2.80 10.68 13.09
C GLN A 88 -2.68 11.90 14.02
N ASN A 89 -3.79 12.59 14.34
CA ASN A 89 -3.75 13.67 15.33
C ASN A 89 -3.39 13.17 16.73
N SER A 90 -3.71 11.90 17.04
CA SER A 90 -3.45 11.29 18.35
C SER A 90 -2.19 10.40 18.35
N PHE A 91 -1.84 9.79 17.21
CA PHE A 91 -0.80 8.76 17.10
C PHE A 91 0.25 9.08 16.03
N GLY A 92 0.40 10.34 15.62
CA GLY A 92 1.25 10.72 14.48
C GLY A 92 2.73 10.35 14.67
N ALA A 93 3.25 10.52 15.89
CA ALA A 93 4.65 10.20 16.21
C ALA A 93 4.89 8.68 16.15
N GLU A 94 4.03 7.91 16.80
CA GLU A 94 4.04 6.45 16.78
C GLU A 94 3.88 5.92 15.36
N THR A 95 2.96 6.48 14.58
CA THR A 95 2.72 6.12 13.17
C THR A 95 3.99 6.30 12.34
N ALA A 96 4.65 7.45 12.44
CA ALA A 96 5.87 7.74 11.69
C ALA A 96 7.02 6.78 12.08
N MET A 97 7.17 6.53 13.38
CA MET A 97 8.20 5.61 13.89
C MET A 97 7.94 4.16 13.49
N ILE A 98 6.68 3.71 13.57
CA ILE A 98 6.29 2.36 13.14
C ILE A 98 6.56 2.20 11.64
N MET A 99 6.17 3.18 10.82
CA MET A 99 6.39 3.17 9.37
C MET A 99 7.87 3.09 9.03
N LEU A 100 8.71 3.93 9.63
CA LEU A 100 10.14 3.98 9.36
C LEU A 100 10.84 2.69 9.79
N VAL A 101 10.64 2.27 11.03
CA VAL A 101 11.30 1.05 11.56
C VAL A 101 10.69 -0.20 10.91
N GLY A 102 9.42 -0.20 10.57
CA GLY A 102 8.75 -1.29 9.85
C GLY A 102 9.29 -1.47 8.44
N MET A 103 9.61 -0.38 7.73
CA MET A 103 10.32 -0.45 6.45
C MET A 103 11.73 -1.04 6.60
N LEU A 104 12.46 -0.66 7.65
CA LEU A 104 13.77 -1.27 7.94
C LEU A 104 13.63 -2.78 8.21
N VAL A 105 12.62 -3.18 8.98
CA VAL A 105 12.30 -4.60 9.21
C VAL A 105 11.96 -5.30 7.89
N ASN A 106 11.15 -4.69 7.02
CA ASN A 106 10.83 -5.23 5.69
C ASN A 106 12.10 -5.49 4.86
N ILE A 107 13.02 -4.52 4.81
CA ILE A 107 14.31 -4.67 4.11
C ILE A 107 15.17 -5.77 4.73
N LEU A 108 15.27 -5.84 6.06
CA LEU A 108 16.04 -6.87 6.76
C LEU A 108 15.46 -8.27 6.51
N LEU A 109 14.14 -8.42 6.62
CA LEU A 109 13.46 -9.68 6.32
C LEU A 109 13.65 -10.07 4.86
N ALA A 110 13.53 -9.14 3.92
CA ALA A 110 13.79 -9.41 2.51
C ALA A 110 15.26 -9.78 2.24
N ARG A 111 16.21 -9.23 3.00
CA ARG A 111 17.63 -9.58 2.89
C ARG A 111 17.91 -11.00 3.38
N PHE A 112 17.46 -11.34 4.58
CA PHE A 112 17.87 -12.60 5.24
C PHE A 112 16.94 -13.78 4.99
N THR A 113 15.67 -13.56 4.63
CA THR A 113 14.73 -14.63 4.32
C THR A 113 14.69 -14.94 2.81
N LYS A 114 13.99 -16.02 2.44
CA LYS A 114 13.73 -16.36 1.02
C LYS A 114 12.75 -15.42 0.32
N PHE A 115 12.04 -14.58 1.07
CA PHE A 115 10.97 -13.72 0.54
C PHE A 115 11.53 -12.35 0.16
N LYS A 116 11.84 -12.14 -1.13
CA LYS A 116 12.55 -10.93 -1.62
C LYS A 116 11.62 -9.78 -1.98
N TYR A 117 10.62 -9.49 -1.15
CA TYR A 117 9.60 -8.47 -1.43
C TYR A 117 9.83 -7.19 -0.64
N ILE A 118 9.91 -6.07 -1.35
CA ILE A 118 9.96 -4.72 -0.76
C ILE A 118 8.63 -4.02 -1.06
N PHE A 119 7.94 -3.60 -0.01
CA PHE A 119 6.60 -3.03 -0.12
C PHE A 119 6.69 -1.52 -0.27
N LEU A 120 6.66 -1.04 -1.53
CA LEU A 120 6.97 0.35 -1.89
C LEU A 120 5.77 1.31 -1.83
N THR A 121 4.58 0.84 -1.45
CA THR A 121 3.37 1.68 -1.36
C THR A 121 3.33 2.45 -0.04
N GLY A 122 3.96 3.63 -0.03
CA GLY A 122 4.14 4.47 1.16
C GLY A 122 2.83 4.86 1.87
N HIS A 123 1.82 5.34 1.14
CA HIS A 123 0.55 5.77 1.74
C HIS A 123 -0.19 4.64 2.47
N HIS A 124 -0.25 3.44 1.88
CA HIS A 124 -0.79 2.25 2.55
C HIS A 124 0.04 1.86 3.77
N THR A 125 1.37 1.96 3.68
CA THR A 125 2.26 1.67 4.82
C THR A 125 1.99 2.62 5.98
N MET A 126 1.77 3.91 5.69
CA MET A 126 1.36 4.90 6.69
C MET A 126 0.00 4.56 7.30
N PHE A 127 -0.98 4.16 6.49
CA PHE A 127 -2.32 3.80 6.98
C PHE A 127 -2.26 2.61 7.92
N MET A 128 -1.56 1.55 7.52
CA MET A 128 -1.40 0.37 8.36
C MET A 128 -0.58 0.66 9.62
N ALA A 129 0.44 1.51 9.52
CA ALA A 129 1.22 1.95 10.69
C ALA A 129 0.34 2.70 11.70
N CYS A 130 -0.55 3.58 11.22
CA CYS A 130 -1.47 4.32 12.06
C CYS A 130 -2.52 3.42 12.71
N LEU A 131 -3.08 2.49 11.93
CA LEU A 131 -3.99 1.46 12.43
C LEU A 131 -3.33 0.63 13.54
N LEU A 132 -2.10 0.17 13.32
CA LEU A 132 -1.34 -0.60 14.31
C LEU A 132 -1.05 0.24 15.55
N ALA A 133 -0.69 1.52 15.41
CA ALA A 133 -0.49 2.41 16.55
C ALA A 133 -1.77 2.53 17.40
N ALA A 134 -2.91 2.80 16.76
CA ALA A 134 -4.19 2.95 17.44
C ALA A 134 -4.62 1.64 18.14
N VAL A 135 -4.57 0.51 17.44
CA VAL A 135 -4.99 -0.80 17.98
C VAL A 135 -4.05 -1.30 19.08
N LEU A 136 -2.74 -1.13 18.95
CA LEU A 136 -1.80 -1.53 20.00
C LEU A 136 -1.96 -0.61 21.23
N SER A 137 -2.22 0.69 21.02
CA SER A 137 -2.47 1.61 22.12
C SER A 137 -3.72 1.23 22.94
N THR A 138 -4.80 0.74 22.31
CA THR A 138 -5.99 0.31 23.06
C THR A 138 -5.76 -0.95 23.89
N SER A 139 -4.74 -1.76 23.55
CA SER A 139 -4.30 -2.89 24.36
C SER A 139 -3.39 -2.52 25.54
N GLY A 140 -3.12 -1.21 25.75
CA GLY A 140 -2.32 -0.70 26.86
C GLY A 140 -0.82 -0.57 26.57
N LEU A 141 -0.37 -0.90 25.36
CA LEU A 141 1.01 -0.67 24.91
C LEU A 141 1.26 0.82 24.67
N ASN A 142 2.45 1.30 25.02
CA ASN A 142 2.87 2.68 24.77
C ASN A 142 4.37 2.78 24.47
N GLY A 143 4.79 3.95 23.99
CA GLY A 143 6.19 4.30 23.76
C GLY A 143 6.97 3.25 22.95
N PHE A 144 8.10 2.81 23.49
CA PHE A 144 9.01 1.90 22.80
C PHE A 144 8.36 0.54 22.45
N ALA A 145 7.60 -0.05 23.38
CA ALA A 145 7.01 -1.37 23.16
C ALA A 145 5.98 -1.35 22.03
N LEU A 146 5.16 -0.29 21.96
CA LEU A 146 4.20 -0.06 20.89
C LEU A 146 4.91 0.03 19.54
N VAL A 147 5.97 0.84 19.44
CA VAL A 147 6.71 1.04 18.18
C VAL A 147 7.40 -0.26 17.76
N ALA A 148 8.09 -0.94 18.68
CA ALA A 148 8.83 -2.16 18.38
C ALA A 148 7.91 -3.27 17.85
N ILE A 149 6.79 -3.53 18.54
CA ILE A 149 5.82 -4.55 18.13
C ILE A 149 5.12 -4.15 16.83
N GLY A 150 4.68 -2.89 16.74
CA GLY A 150 4.02 -2.36 15.53
C GLY A 150 4.91 -2.48 14.30
N SER A 151 6.18 -2.11 14.38
CA SER A 151 7.14 -2.21 13.27
C SER A 151 7.44 -3.64 12.87
N LEU A 152 7.56 -4.56 13.85
CA LEU A 152 7.77 -5.98 13.56
C LEU A 152 6.57 -6.57 12.81
N ILE A 153 5.36 -6.27 13.26
CA ILE A 153 4.13 -6.70 12.59
C ILE A 153 4.06 -6.10 11.18
N LEU A 154 4.24 -4.78 11.06
CA LEU A 154 4.17 -4.07 9.78
C LEU A 154 5.19 -4.63 8.79
N GLY A 155 6.47 -4.73 9.17
CA GLY A 155 7.53 -5.24 8.31
C GLY A 155 7.32 -6.71 7.91
N ALA A 156 6.79 -7.54 8.81
CA ALA A 156 6.42 -8.93 8.50
C ALA A 156 5.28 -8.99 7.47
N LEU A 157 4.20 -8.21 7.66
CA LEU A 157 3.09 -8.14 6.72
C LEU A 157 3.54 -7.66 5.33
N MET A 158 4.45 -6.69 5.27
CA MET A 158 5.03 -6.17 4.03
C MET A 158 5.82 -7.22 3.23
N VAL A 159 6.28 -8.30 3.86
CA VAL A 159 6.95 -9.42 3.18
C VAL A 159 5.97 -10.57 2.90
N LEU A 160 5.18 -10.95 3.90
CA LEU A 160 4.35 -12.14 3.87
C LEU A 160 3.13 -11.99 2.96
N LEU A 161 2.52 -10.80 2.90
CA LEU A 161 1.33 -10.59 2.07
C LEU A 161 1.66 -10.62 0.56
N PRO A 162 2.71 -9.95 0.05
CA PRO A 162 3.13 -10.12 -1.34
C PRO A 162 3.53 -11.57 -1.65
N ALA A 163 4.23 -12.24 -0.73
CA ALA A 163 4.62 -13.64 -0.88
C ALA A 163 3.40 -14.58 -1.00
N LEU A 164 2.35 -14.32 -0.23
CA LEU A 164 1.09 -15.08 -0.28
C LEU A 164 0.40 -14.94 -1.64
N LEU A 165 0.42 -13.74 -2.22
CA LEU A 165 -0.25 -13.46 -3.48
C LEU A 165 0.58 -13.78 -4.71
N GLN A 166 1.91 -13.84 -4.61
CA GLN A 166 2.78 -13.96 -5.78
C GLN A 166 2.43 -15.11 -6.73
N PRO A 167 2.08 -16.33 -6.26
CA PRO A 167 1.68 -17.40 -7.16
C PRO A 167 0.48 -17.04 -8.04
N THR A 168 -0.52 -16.35 -7.46
CA THR A 168 -1.70 -15.87 -8.18
C THR A 168 -1.34 -14.71 -9.10
N VAL A 169 -0.52 -13.77 -8.65
CA VAL A 169 -0.08 -12.62 -9.46
C VAL A 169 0.64 -13.11 -10.71
N ARG A 170 1.57 -14.06 -10.59
CA ARG A 170 2.27 -14.67 -11.74
C ARG A 170 1.32 -15.35 -12.73
N GLU A 171 0.29 -16.04 -12.25
CA GLU A 171 -0.72 -16.68 -13.11
C GLU A 171 -1.52 -15.63 -13.92
N ILE A 172 -1.75 -14.45 -13.34
CA ILE A 172 -2.52 -13.36 -13.97
C ILE A 172 -1.66 -12.52 -14.91
N THR A 173 -0.45 -12.15 -14.49
CA THR A 173 0.43 -11.21 -15.23
C THR A 173 1.35 -11.91 -16.21
N GLY A 174 1.59 -13.22 -16.05
CA GLY A 174 2.59 -13.97 -16.81
C GLY A 174 4.04 -13.56 -16.51
N SER A 175 4.29 -12.73 -15.49
CA SER A 175 5.61 -12.21 -15.12
C SER A 175 5.86 -12.34 -13.61
N ASP A 176 7.13 -12.46 -13.21
CA ASP A 176 7.59 -12.43 -11.83
C ASP A 176 8.23 -11.09 -11.42
N ASP A 177 8.13 -10.06 -12.27
CA ASP A 177 8.81 -8.78 -12.06
C ASP A 177 8.11 -7.90 -11.01
N ILE A 178 6.81 -8.14 -10.77
CA ILE A 178 5.99 -7.34 -9.85
C ILE A 178 5.27 -8.22 -8.84
N ALA A 179 5.07 -7.66 -7.65
CA ALA A 179 4.28 -8.24 -6.57
C ALA A 179 3.28 -7.21 -6.04
N VAL A 180 2.15 -7.68 -5.51
CA VAL A 180 1.10 -6.79 -4.99
C VAL A 180 1.39 -6.41 -3.54
N GLY A 181 1.74 -5.14 -3.32
CA GLY A 181 1.92 -4.55 -1.99
C GLY A 181 0.65 -3.86 -1.50
N HIS A 182 -0.31 -4.64 -0.97
CA HIS A 182 -1.56 -4.11 -0.40
C HIS A 182 -2.00 -4.88 0.86
N PHE A 183 -2.56 -4.21 1.87
CA PHE A 183 -2.94 -4.85 3.13
C PHE A 183 -4.27 -5.64 3.07
N GLY A 184 -5.06 -5.45 2.00
CA GLY A 184 -6.23 -6.29 1.67
C GLY A 184 -5.90 -7.66 1.07
N SER A 185 -4.62 -8.07 1.06
CA SER A 185 -4.14 -9.25 0.34
C SER A 185 -4.81 -10.57 0.74
N ILE A 186 -5.26 -10.72 1.98
CA ILE A 186 -5.95 -11.94 2.42
C ILE A 186 -7.29 -12.09 1.68
N GLY A 187 -8.01 -10.98 1.47
CA GLY A 187 -9.25 -10.97 0.69
C GLY A 187 -8.99 -11.34 -0.78
N TYR A 188 -7.93 -10.80 -1.38
CA TYR A 188 -7.53 -11.16 -2.75
C TYR A 188 -7.17 -12.65 -2.87
N PHE A 189 -6.45 -13.18 -1.87
CA PHE A 189 -6.12 -14.60 -1.81
C PHE A 189 -7.37 -15.47 -1.72
N ALA A 190 -8.32 -15.12 -0.84
CA ALA A 190 -9.59 -15.84 -0.70
C ALA A 190 -10.39 -15.81 -2.01
N ALA A 191 -10.54 -14.62 -2.62
CA ALA A 191 -11.22 -14.46 -3.90
C ALA A 191 -10.55 -15.28 -5.01
N ALA A 192 -9.22 -15.28 -5.09
CA ALA A 192 -8.48 -16.08 -6.07
C ALA A 192 -8.68 -17.58 -5.87
N LYS A 193 -8.72 -18.07 -4.61
CA LYS A 193 -8.96 -19.49 -4.31
C LYS A 193 -10.38 -19.91 -4.66
N ILE A 194 -11.37 -19.10 -4.29
CA ILE A 194 -12.78 -19.36 -4.63
C ILE A 194 -12.94 -19.35 -6.15
N GLY A 195 -12.43 -18.33 -6.84
CA GLY A 195 -12.48 -18.23 -8.30
C GLY A 195 -11.80 -19.41 -9.00
N LYS A 196 -10.73 -19.97 -8.44
CA LYS A 196 -10.09 -21.19 -8.96
C LYS A 196 -10.93 -22.46 -8.75
N LEU A 197 -11.75 -22.51 -7.70
CA LEU A 197 -12.61 -23.66 -7.40
C LEU A 197 -13.92 -23.62 -8.17
N THR A 198 -14.49 -22.44 -8.37
CA THR A 198 -15.81 -22.26 -9.00
C THR A 198 -15.75 -21.81 -10.46
N GLY A 199 -14.59 -21.31 -10.91
CA GLY A 199 -14.40 -20.78 -12.26
C GLY A 199 -14.02 -21.84 -13.28
N ASN A 200 -14.53 -21.71 -14.50
CA ASN A 200 -14.13 -22.52 -15.64
C ASN A 200 -12.93 -21.87 -16.33
N ARG A 201 -11.75 -22.50 -16.23
CA ARG A 201 -10.49 -22.00 -16.84
C ARG A 201 -10.49 -22.04 -18.38
N GLY A 202 -11.52 -22.61 -19.00
CA GLY A 202 -11.49 -23.07 -20.39
C GLY A 202 -11.93 -22.11 -21.50
N ILE A 203 -11.91 -20.78 -21.36
CA ILE A 203 -12.41 -19.89 -22.44
C ILE A 203 -11.41 -18.82 -22.95
N TYR A 204 -10.25 -18.58 -22.31
CA TYR A 204 -9.37 -17.46 -22.70
C TYR A 204 -7.89 -17.83 -22.92
N HIS A 205 -7.63 -18.99 -23.50
CA HIS A 205 -6.36 -19.25 -24.19
C HIS A 205 -6.62 -19.23 -25.71
N THR A 206 -6.72 -18.02 -26.26
CA THR A 206 -6.53 -17.71 -27.69
C THR A 206 -5.65 -16.49 -27.78
#